data_AF-A0ABC8CJ41-F1
#
_entry.id   AF-A0ABC8CJ41-F1
#
_cell.length_a   1.000
_cell.length_b   1.000
_cell.length_c   1.000
_cell.angle_alpha   90.00
_cell.angle_beta   90.00
_cell.angle_gamma   90.00
#
_symmetry.space_group_name_H-M   'P 1'
#
loop_
_entity.id
_entity.type
_entity.pdbx_description
1 polymer ?
#
loop_
_entity_poly.entity_id
_entity_poly.type
_entity_poly.pdbx_seq_one_letter_code
_entity_poly.pdbx_strand_id
1 'polypeptide(L)'
;MKFFPLIETAANSGQFQLSGAAVEADNTTAALALIEPTVGAGLRYGAWLYHEVRGLPDFAPVTDAEKGKSYAVLAQIGGTDQPWTPDGQQLVSALCDASNLCLSMAQYMGFRLGLMPVDEKPVAAPATSGTETTPTSGGTDSTEKPAS
;
A
#
# COMPACT_ATOMS: atom_id res chain seq x y z
N MET A 1 14.39 11.35 -0.50
CA MET A 1 14.62 10.18 0.39
C MET A 1 14.39 8.89 -0.37
N LYS A 2 14.95 7.77 0.09
CA LYS A 2 14.81 6.46 -0.56
C LYS A 2 13.80 5.58 0.17
N PHE A 3 12.85 5.04 -0.57
CA PHE A 3 11.77 4.21 -0.04
C PHE A 3 11.78 2.86 -0.74
N PHE A 4 11.70 1.78 0.03
CA PHE A 4 11.52 0.45 -0.52
C PHE A 4 10.05 0.05 -0.43
N PRO A 5 9.46 -0.50 -1.51
CA PRO A 5 8.09 -1.00 -1.48
C PRO A 5 7.95 -2.13 -0.47
N LEU A 6 6.91 -2.04 0.38
CA LEU A 6 6.44 -3.13 1.21
C LEU A 6 5.11 -3.61 0.63
N ILE A 7 5.02 -4.87 0.22
CA ILE A 7 3.80 -5.44 -0.37
C ILE A 7 3.32 -6.60 0.48
N GLU A 8 2.01 -6.66 0.68
CA GLU A 8 1.37 -7.75 1.41
C GLU A 8 1.63 -9.10 0.70
N THR A 9 2.01 -10.13 1.45
CA THR A 9 2.44 -11.43 0.87
C THR A 9 1.29 -12.25 0.31
N ALA A 10 0.09 -12.03 0.86
CA ALA A 10 -1.18 -12.55 0.38
C ALA A 10 -2.32 -11.64 0.83
N ALA A 11 -3.42 -11.64 0.08
CA ALA A 11 -4.58 -10.80 0.37
C ALA A 11 -5.05 -10.97 1.83
N ASN A 12 -5.07 -9.87 2.58
CA ASN A 12 -5.47 -9.80 3.99
C ASN A 12 -4.61 -10.62 4.98
N SER A 13 -3.41 -11.04 4.59
CA SER A 13 -2.48 -11.75 5.49
C SER A 13 -1.97 -10.88 6.65
N GLY A 14 -1.93 -9.56 6.49
CA GLY A 14 -1.30 -8.64 7.44
C GLY A 14 0.23 -8.78 7.52
N GLN A 15 0.84 -9.54 6.61
CA GLN A 15 2.28 -9.73 6.53
C GLN A 15 2.80 -9.10 5.24
N PHE A 16 3.87 -8.33 5.35
CA PHE A 16 4.45 -7.59 4.23
C PHE A 16 5.91 -7.98 4.02
N GLN A 17 6.37 -7.89 2.78
CA GLN A 17 7.76 -8.11 2.40
C GLN A 17 8.25 -7.01 1.48
N LEU A 18 9.58 -6.83 1.45
CA LEU A 18 10.21 -5.96 0.47
C LEU A 18 9.98 -6.50 -0.93
N SER A 19 9.56 -5.63 -1.84
CA SER A 19 9.34 -5.97 -3.24
C SER A 19 9.92 -4.89 -4.14
N GLY A 20 10.51 -5.29 -5.26
CA GLY A 20 10.98 -4.35 -6.28
C GLY A 20 12.19 -3.48 -5.86
N ALA A 21 12.44 -2.47 -6.68
CA ALA A 21 13.50 -1.50 -6.47
C ALA A 21 13.04 -0.35 -5.56
N ALA A 22 14.00 0.33 -4.94
CA ALA A 22 13.70 1.53 -4.19
C ALA A 22 13.26 2.68 -5.12
N VAL A 23 12.38 3.54 -4.62
CA VAL A 23 11.96 4.78 -5.27
C VAL A 23 12.51 5.99 -4.52
N GLU A 24 12.79 7.06 -5.25
CA GLU A 24 13.13 8.35 -4.66
C GLU A 24 11.89 9.23 -4.59
N ALA A 25 11.62 9.77 -3.40
CA ALA A 25 10.49 10.65 -3.16
C ALA A 25 10.78 11.61 -2.00
N ASP A 26 9.99 12.68 -1.91
CA ASP A 26 10.13 13.69 -0.85
C ASP A 26 9.41 13.30 0.44
N ASN A 27 8.38 12.46 0.39
CA ASN A 27 7.60 12.02 1.55
C ASN A 27 6.90 10.67 1.28
N THR A 28 6.22 10.15 2.31
CA THR A 28 5.53 8.85 2.23
C THR A 28 4.41 8.87 1.20
N THR A 29 3.59 9.93 1.13
CA THR A 29 2.51 10.02 0.13
C THR A 29 3.05 9.90 -1.30
N ALA A 30 4.11 10.65 -1.63
CA ALA A 30 4.73 10.61 -2.94
C ALA A 30 5.36 9.24 -3.25
N ALA A 31 6.03 8.62 -2.26
CA ALA A 31 6.58 7.29 -2.43
C ALA A 31 5.48 6.25 -2.73
N LEU A 32 4.38 6.28 -1.98
CA LEU A 32 3.26 5.36 -2.15
C LEU A 32 2.62 5.49 -3.53
N ALA A 33 2.47 6.71 -4.06
CA ALA A 33 1.96 6.94 -5.41
C ALA A 33 2.86 6.33 -6.50
N LEU A 34 4.18 6.24 -6.28
CA LEU A 34 5.12 5.57 -7.18
C LEU A 34 5.10 4.04 -7.02
N ILE A 35 4.75 3.56 -5.83
CA ILE A 35 4.69 2.13 -5.50
C ILE A 35 3.40 1.49 -6.02
N GLU A 36 2.25 2.14 -5.83
CA GLU A 36 0.91 1.62 -6.14
C GLU A 36 0.81 0.92 -7.51
N PRO A 37 1.32 1.48 -8.62
CA PRO A 37 1.19 0.86 -9.94
C PRO A 37 1.96 -0.46 -10.10
N THR A 38 2.86 -0.78 -9.18
CA THR A 38 3.68 -2.01 -9.17
C THR A 38 3.03 -3.14 -8.37
N VAL A 39 1.96 -2.85 -7.64
CA VAL A 39 1.35 -3.75 -6.67
C VAL A 39 0.28 -4.61 -7.36
N GLY A 40 0.30 -5.91 -7.08
CA GLY A 40 -0.70 -6.84 -7.58
C GLY A 40 -2.10 -6.57 -7.01
N ALA A 41 -3.13 -6.84 -7.81
CA ALA A 41 -4.52 -6.71 -7.39
C ALA A 41 -4.82 -7.52 -6.11
N GLY A 42 -5.62 -6.95 -5.21
CA GLY A 42 -6.03 -7.58 -3.96
C GLY A 42 -4.98 -7.52 -2.84
N LEU A 43 -3.85 -6.86 -3.06
CA LEU A 43 -2.81 -6.67 -2.06
C LEU A 43 -2.78 -5.24 -1.53
N ARG A 44 -2.41 -5.07 -0.26
CA ARG A 44 -2.09 -3.78 0.33
C ARG A 44 -0.60 -3.49 0.22
N TYR A 45 -0.24 -2.22 0.33
CA TYR A 45 1.16 -1.81 0.24
C TYR A 45 1.50 -0.70 1.23
N GLY A 46 2.78 -0.61 1.53
CA GLY A 46 3.38 0.43 2.34
C GLY A 46 4.79 0.74 1.81
N ALA A 47 5.54 1.51 2.59
CA ALA A 47 6.91 1.86 2.25
C ALA A 47 7.81 1.77 3.47
N TRP A 48 8.94 1.11 3.32
CA TRP A 48 10.05 1.20 4.27
C TRP A 48 10.95 2.37 3.88
N LEU A 49 11.09 3.35 4.78
CA LEU A 49 12.12 4.38 4.62
C LEU A 49 13.51 3.83 4.92
N TYR A 50 14.37 3.85 3.91
CA TYR A 50 15.76 3.52 4.07
C TYR A 50 16.62 4.78 4.05
N HIS A 51 17.54 4.87 5.00
CA HIS A 51 18.53 5.92 5.06
C HIS A 51 19.93 5.33 4.85
N GLU A 52 20.61 5.82 3.81
CA GLU A 52 21.92 5.30 3.37
C GLU A 52 23.09 5.69 4.31
N VAL A 53 22.90 6.64 5.24
CA VAL A 53 24.00 7.19 6.04
C VAL A 53 23.61 7.33 7.52
N ARG A 54 24.55 7.10 8.45
CA ARG A 54 24.33 7.37 9.88
C ARG A 54 23.98 8.85 10.10
N GLY A 55 22.91 9.15 10.84
CA GLY A 55 22.53 10.52 11.23
C GLY A 55 21.02 10.67 11.42
N LEU A 56 20.60 11.75 12.08
CA LEU A 56 19.20 12.17 12.08
C LEU A 56 18.87 12.81 10.71
N PRO A 57 17.66 12.64 10.17
CA PRO A 57 17.27 13.31 8.93
C PRO A 57 17.34 14.82 9.10
N ASP A 58 17.73 15.52 8.02
CA ASP A 58 17.61 16.98 7.98
C ASP A 58 16.15 17.36 8.16
N PHE A 59 15.89 18.32 9.05
CA PHE A 59 14.54 18.81 9.26
C PHE A 59 14.05 19.54 8.02
N ALA A 60 12.99 19.01 7.41
CA ALA A 60 12.18 19.72 6.43
C ALA A 60 10.78 19.94 7.02
N PRO A 61 10.16 21.12 6.79
CA PRO A 61 8.78 21.35 7.18
C PRO A 61 7.85 20.40 6.41
N VAL A 62 6.78 19.98 7.07
CA VAL A 62 5.73 19.14 6.47
C VAL A 62 5.13 19.86 5.28
N THR A 63 5.11 19.20 4.12
CA THR A 63 4.45 19.74 2.92
C THR A 63 2.94 19.76 3.10
N ASP A 64 2.24 20.68 2.43
CA ASP A 64 0.76 20.74 2.52
C ASP A 64 0.07 19.44 2.07
N ALA A 65 0.67 18.72 1.11
CA ALA A 65 0.15 17.43 0.63
C ALA A 65 0.25 16.30 1.69
N GLU A 66 1.25 16.40 2.56
CA GLU A 66 1.58 15.42 3.60
C GLU A 66 0.91 15.77 4.94
N LYS A 67 0.59 17.05 5.17
CA LYS A 67 0.01 17.53 6.41
C LYS A 67 -1.35 16.87 6.71
N GLY A 68 -1.46 16.31 7.91
CA GLY A 68 -2.64 15.60 8.40
C GLY A 68 -2.77 14.16 7.88
N LYS A 69 -1.83 13.66 7.07
CA LYS A 69 -1.82 12.26 6.65
C LYS A 69 -1.43 11.36 7.82
N SER A 70 -2.11 10.21 7.91
CA SER A 70 -1.93 9.24 8.98
C SER A 70 -1.49 7.89 8.40
N TYR A 71 -0.50 7.29 9.03
CA TYR A 71 0.07 6.01 8.61
C TYR A 71 0.10 5.03 9.78
N ALA A 72 -0.34 3.81 9.55
CA ALA A 72 -0.07 2.67 10.40
C ALA A 72 1.42 2.30 10.29
N VAL A 73 2.04 1.98 11.43
CA VAL A 73 3.44 1.55 11.47
C VAL A 73 3.51 0.04 11.22
N LEU A 74 4.39 -0.34 10.30
CA LEU A 74 4.80 -1.71 10.05
C LEU A 74 6.18 -1.93 10.68
N ALA A 75 6.37 -3.03 11.40
CA ALA A 75 7.63 -3.36 12.04
C ALA A 75 8.20 -4.68 11.52
N GLN A 76 9.51 -4.72 11.26
CA GLN A 76 10.26 -5.95 11.02
C GLN A 76 11.04 -6.31 12.29
N ILE A 77 10.38 -7.04 13.21
CA ILE A 77 10.95 -7.47 14.48
C ILE A 77 11.58 -8.85 14.30
N GLY A 78 12.78 -9.06 14.88
CA GLY A 78 13.44 -10.38 14.87
C GLY A 78 14.38 -10.63 13.70
N GLY A 79 14.66 -9.62 12.85
CA GLY A 79 15.69 -9.67 11.81
C GLY A 79 15.15 -9.59 10.39
N THR A 80 16.07 -9.59 9.42
CA THR A 80 15.77 -9.32 8.00
C THR A 80 14.90 -10.37 7.31
N ASP A 81 14.82 -11.56 7.90
CA ASP A 81 14.11 -12.71 7.32
C ASP A 81 12.67 -12.81 7.85
N GLN A 82 12.29 -11.92 8.78
CA GLN A 82 10.93 -11.85 9.32
C GLN A 82 10.04 -10.99 8.44
N PRO A 83 8.73 -11.30 8.35
CA PRO A 83 7.79 -10.41 7.69
C PRO A 83 7.67 -9.10 8.45
N TRP A 84 7.27 -8.07 7.73
CA TRP A 84 6.80 -6.82 8.29
C TRP A 84 5.35 -6.97 8.72
N THR A 85 4.99 -6.56 9.92
CA THR A 85 3.62 -6.64 10.43
C THR A 85 3.19 -5.33 11.10
N PRO A 86 1.89 -4.98 11.09
CA PRO A 86 1.40 -3.84 11.85
C PRO A 86 1.76 -3.97 13.34
N ASP A 87 2.29 -2.91 13.93
CA ASP A 87 2.65 -2.87 15.36
C ASP A 87 1.55 -2.26 16.26
N GLY A 88 0.50 -1.72 15.65
CA GLY A 88 -0.64 -1.06 16.32
C GLY A 88 -0.45 0.44 16.55
N GLN A 89 0.71 1.02 16.22
CA GLN A 89 0.97 2.45 16.29
C GLN A 89 0.51 3.17 15.01
N GLN A 90 0.17 4.44 15.15
CA GLN A 90 -0.11 5.33 14.04
C GLN A 90 0.72 6.60 14.16
N LEU A 91 1.30 7.05 13.05
CA LEU A 91 2.04 8.30 12.95
C LEU A 91 1.27 9.27 12.07
N VAL A 92 1.18 10.51 12.50
CA VAL A 92 0.52 11.59 11.78
C VAL A 92 1.55 12.62 11.35
N SER A 93 1.56 12.96 10.08
CA SER A 93 2.36 14.05 9.52
C SER A 93 1.77 15.38 9.96
N ALA A 94 2.25 15.93 11.09
CA ALA A 94 1.71 17.15 11.70
C ALA A 94 2.74 18.29 11.68
N LEU A 95 3.64 18.29 12.67
CA LEU A 95 4.76 19.24 12.74
C LEU A 95 6.01 18.71 12.03
N CYS A 96 6.14 17.39 11.94
CA CYS A 96 7.18 16.67 11.22
C CYS A 96 6.52 15.61 10.33
N ASP A 97 7.15 15.29 9.21
CA ASP A 97 6.65 14.22 8.34
C ASP A 97 6.70 12.89 9.08
N ALA A 98 5.67 12.06 8.91
CA ALA A 98 5.60 10.74 9.51
C ALA A 98 6.80 9.86 9.09
N SER A 99 7.32 10.07 7.89
CA SER A 99 8.53 9.44 7.37
C SER A 99 9.77 9.71 8.25
N ASN A 100 10.01 10.98 8.60
CA ASN A 100 11.11 11.41 9.47
C ASN A 100 10.93 10.93 10.91
N LEU A 101 9.68 10.96 11.41
CA LEU A 101 9.36 10.40 12.73
C LEU A 101 9.60 8.90 12.79
N CYS A 102 9.16 8.17 11.76
CA CYS A 102 9.36 6.73 11.61
C CYS A 102 10.86 6.37 11.57
N LEU A 103 11.66 7.13 10.82
CA LEU A 103 13.11 6.93 10.78
C LEU A 103 13.76 7.16 12.16
N SER A 104 13.35 8.21 12.85
CA SER A 104 13.84 8.52 14.20
C SER A 104 13.48 7.42 15.21
N MET A 105 12.25 6.89 15.13
CA MET A 105 11.81 5.76 15.94
C MET A 105 12.60 4.49 15.62
N ALA A 106 12.81 4.16 14.35
CA ALA A 106 13.58 2.99 13.93
C ALA A 106 15.02 3.05 14.46
N GLN A 107 15.64 4.24 14.42
CA GLN A 107 16.98 4.47 14.95
C GLN A 107 17.03 4.29 16.48
N TYR A 108 16.02 4.74 17.21
CA TYR A 108 15.93 4.56 18.66
C TYR A 108 15.67 3.10 19.05
N MET A 109 14.76 2.42 18.35
CA MET A 109 14.31 1.06 18.69
C MET A 109 15.27 -0.03 18.24
N GLY A 110 16.12 0.23 17.23
CA GLY A 110 17.10 -0.72 16.74
C GLY A 110 16.54 -1.80 15.80
N PHE A 111 15.32 -1.62 15.30
CA PHE A 111 14.72 -2.45 14.25
C PHE A 111 14.05 -1.58 13.19
N ARG A 112 13.70 -2.19 12.05
CA ARG A 112 13.22 -1.44 10.88
C ARG A 112 11.72 -1.17 11.02
N LEU A 113 11.33 0.07 10.67
CA LEU A 113 9.96 0.56 10.67
C LEU A 113 9.56 1.07 9.29
N GLY A 114 8.32 0.84 8.90
CA GLY A 114 7.73 1.20 7.62
C GLY A 114 6.35 1.80 7.85
N LEU A 115 5.79 2.40 6.81
CA LEU A 115 4.55 3.14 6.87
C LEU A 115 3.57 2.65 5.81
N MET A 116 2.33 2.43 6.21
CA MET A 116 1.20 2.11 5.36
C MET A 116 0.06 3.08 5.69
N PRO A 117 -0.75 3.58 4.75
CA PRO A 117 -1.91 4.40 5.09
C PRO A 117 -2.84 3.70 6.11
N VAL A 118 -3.40 4.44 7.08
CA VAL A 118 -4.27 3.85 8.12
C VAL A 118 -5.49 3.14 7.52
N ASP A 119 -6.08 3.71 6.48
CA ASP A 119 -7.24 3.17 5.77
C ASP A 119 -6.84 2.48 4.45
N GLU A 120 -5.65 1.91 4.40
CA GLU A 120 -5.13 1.27 3.19
C GLU A 120 -6.08 0.17 2.69
N LYS A 121 -6.48 0.29 1.43
CA LYS A 121 -7.38 -0.66 0.77
C LYS A 121 -6.57 -1.52 -0.19
N PRO A 122 -6.93 -2.81 -0.34
CA PRO A 122 -6.33 -3.64 -1.38
C PRO A 122 -6.45 -2.98 -2.75
N VAL A 123 -5.38 -3.05 -3.55
CA VAL A 123 -5.34 -2.53 -4.92
C VAL A 123 -6.45 -3.18 -5.74
N ALA A 124 -7.20 -2.36 -6.48
CA ALA A 124 -8.31 -2.84 -7.28
C ALA A 124 -7.82 -3.79 -8.39
N ALA A 125 -8.61 -4.83 -8.68
CA ALA A 125 -8.37 -5.65 -9.86
C ALA A 125 -8.54 -4.80 -11.13
N PRO A 126 -7.72 -5.01 -12.17
CA PRO A 126 -7.96 -4.40 -13.48
C PRO A 126 -9.39 -4.71 -13.91
N ALA A 127 -10.12 -3.70 -14.37
CA ALA A 127 -11.45 -3.92 -14.91
C ALA A 127 -11.34 -4.91 -16.09
N THR A 128 -11.89 -6.12 -15.94
CA THR A 128 -12.13 -6.99 -17.08
C THR A 128 -13.24 -6.34 -17.90
N SER A 129 -12.89 -5.70 -19.02
CA SER A 129 -13.88 -5.35 -20.04
C SER A 129 -14.51 -6.65 -20.54
N GLY A 130 -15.63 -7.04 -19.94
CA GLY A 130 -16.50 -8.06 -20.49
C GLY A 130 -17.02 -7.55 -21.82
N THR A 131 -16.66 -8.23 -22.90
CA THR A 131 -17.43 -8.17 -24.14
C THR A 131 -18.86 -8.59 -23.79
N GLU A 132 -19.81 -7.65 -23.82
CA GLU A 132 -21.23 -7.94 -23.77
C GLU A 132 -21.59 -8.90 -24.91
N THR A 133 -21.80 -10.18 -24.59
CA THR A 133 -22.56 -11.05 -25.48
C THR A 133 -24.03 -10.62 -25.41
N THR A 134 -24.46 -9.88 -26.42
CA THR A 134 -25.86 -9.50 -26.64
C THR A 134 -26.74 -10.75 -26.66
N PRO A 135 -27.84 -10.83 -25.90
CA PRO A 135 -28.79 -11.91 -26.07
C PRO A 135 -29.55 -11.68 -27.38
N THR A 136 -29.34 -12.57 -28.36
CA THR A 136 -30.22 -12.65 -29.54
C THR A 136 -31.56 -13.24 -29.09
N SER A 137 -32.52 -12.37 -28.79
CA SER A 137 -33.93 -12.72 -28.77
C SER A 137 -34.46 -12.74 -30.20
N GLY A 138 -34.86 -13.91 -30.67
CA GLY A 138 -35.69 -14.08 -31.87
C GLY A 138 -36.66 -15.23 -31.65
N GLY A 139 -37.95 -14.92 -31.42
CA GLY A 139 -39.08 -15.85 -31.60
C GLY A 139 -39.18 -16.28 -33.07
N THR A 140 -39.98 -17.25 -33.51
CA THR A 140 -41.26 -17.85 -33.08
C THR A 140 -41.32 -19.16 -33.90
N ASP A 141 -41.91 -20.27 -33.49
CA ASP A 141 -43.33 -20.60 -33.70
C ASP A 141 -43.49 -22.07 -33.30
N SER A 142 -44.59 -22.42 -32.62
CA SER A 142 -45.25 -23.71 -32.79
C SER A 142 -46.62 -23.64 -32.12
N THR A 143 -47.61 -23.42 -32.99
CA THR A 143 -49.02 -23.60 -32.74
C THR A 143 -49.31 -25.10 -32.54
N GLU A 144 -49.88 -25.50 -31.41
CA GLU A 144 -50.80 -26.66 -31.41
C GLU A 144 -51.79 -26.59 -30.25
N LYS A 145 -53.06 -26.41 -30.62
CA LYS A 145 -54.24 -26.54 -29.75
C LYS A 145 -54.89 -27.87 -30.09
N PRO A 146 -55.24 -28.71 -29.09
CA PRO A 146 -56.36 -29.61 -29.24
C PRO A 146 -57.47 -29.23 -28.24
N ALA A 147 -58.69 -29.10 -28.73
CA ALA A 147 -59.88 -29.32 -27.91
C ALA A 147 -61.01 -29.83 -28.80
N SER A 148 -61.64 -30.90 -28.33
CA SER A 148 -62.91 -31.46 -28.79
C SER A 148 -64.05 -30.44 -28.83
#